data_AF-A0A9E5HL10-F1
#
_entry.id   AF-A0A9E5HL10-F1
#
_cell.length_a   1.000
_cell.length_b   1.000
_cell.length_c   1.000
_cell.angle_alpha   90.00
_cell.angle_beta   90.00
_cell.angle_gamma   90.00
#
_symmetry.space_group_name_H-M   'P 1'
#
loop_
_entity.id
_entity.type
_entity.pdbx_description
1 polymer ?
#
loop_
_entity_poly.entity_id
_entity_poly.type
_entity_poly.pdbx_seq_one_letter_code
_entity_poly.pdbx_strand_id
1 'polypeptide(L)' 'MKLSVWTYEGPPHVGAIRVATGMKRVHLVLHAPQGDTYADLLFTMIERRNHR' A
#
# COMPACT_ATOMS: atom_id res chain seq x y z
N MET A 1 23.27 9.18 5.56
CA MET A 1 21.84 9.56 5.41
C MET A 1 21.66 10.28 4.07
N LYS A 2 20.47 10.20 3.47
CA LYS A 2 20.11 10.96 2.26
C LYS A 2 18.86 11.78 2.56
N LEU A 3 18.98 13.11 2.49
CA LEU A 3 17.82 13.99 2.62
C LEU A 3 16.97 13.86 1.34
N SER A 4 15.65 13.70 1.49
CA SER A 4 14.73 13.54 0.36
C SER A 4 13.37 14.14 0.69
N VAL A 5 12.88 15.02 -0.18
CA VAL A 5 11.57 15.67 -0.03
C VAL A 5 10.49 14.94 -0.84
N TRP A 6 10.89 14.29 -1.93
CA TRP A 6 10.01 13.50 -2.79
C TRP A 6 10.68 12.18 -3.14
N THR A 7 9.88 11.13 -3.28
CA THR A 7 10.31 9.83 -3.81
C THR A 7 9.42 9.45 -4.97
N TYR A 8 10.02 8.93 -6.04
CA TYR A 8 9.27 8.41 -7.18
C TYR A 8 8.50 7.13 -6.82
N GLU A 9 9.04 6.35 -5.88
CA GLU A 9 8.51 5.05 -5.50
C GLU A 9 8.27 4.99 -3.98
N GLY A 10 7.21 4.28 -3.59
CA GLY A 10 6.97 3.93 -2.19
C GLY A 10 7.87 2.78 -1.71
N PRO A 11 7.82 2.44 -0.42
CA PRO A 11 8.57 1.29 0.11
C PRO A 11 8.09 -0.03 -0.52
N PRO A 12 8.93 -1.09 -0.54
CA PRO A 12 8.64 -2.32 -1.28
C PRO A 12 7.34 -3.02 -0.83
N HIS A 13 6.94 -2.88 0.44
CA HIS A 13 5.69 -3.46 0.93
C HIS A 13 4.44 -2.84 0.28
N VAL A 14 4.49 -1.58 -0.18
CA VAL A 14 3.38 -0.98 -0.97
C VAL A 14 3.22 -1.70 -2.31
N GLY A 15 4.34 -2.15 -2.91
CA GLY A 15 4.30 -3.01 -4.10
C GLY A 15 3.63 -4.36 -3.82
N ALA A 16 3.95 -5.00 -2.70
CA ALA A 16 3.31 -6.25 -2.29
C ALA A 16 1.79 -6.08 -2.07
N ILE A 17 1.38 -4.98 -1.44
CA ILE A 17 -0.03 -4.63 -1.27
C ILE A 17 -0.71 -4.46 -2.63
N ARG A 18 -0.09 -3.75 -3.60
CA ARG A 18 -0.64 -3.58 -4.95
C ARG A 18 -0.88 -4.92 -5.65
N VAL A 19 0.06 -5.86 -5.53
CA VAL A 19 -0.08 -7.21 -6.10
C VAL A 19 -1.24 -7.95 -5.45
N ALA A 20 -1.28 -8.01 -4.11
CA ALA A 20 -2.34 -8.71 -3.38
C ALA A 20 -3.72 -8.11 -3.69
N THR A 21 -3.84 -6.78 -3.72
CA THR A 21 -5.08 -6.06 -4.09
C THR A 21 -5.51 -6.38 -5.53
N GLY A 22 -4.58 -6.62 -6.45
CA GLY A 22 -4.87 -7.05 -7.82
C GLY A 22 -5.44 -8.46 -7.96
N MET A 23 -5.35 -9.29 -6.90
CA MET A 23 -5.79 -10.69 -6.92
C MET A 23 -7.16 -10.87 -6.24
N LYS A 24 -7.90 -11.89 -6.64
CA LYS A 24 -9.15 -12.29 -5.96
C LYS A 24 -8.87 -13.40 -4.96
N ARG A 25 -9.54 -13.36 -3.80
CA ARG A 25 -9.44 -14.38 -2.73
C ARG A 25 -8.03 -14.53 -2.14
N VAL A 26 -7.26 -13.44 -2.11
CA VAL A 26 -5.95 -13.37 -1.45
C VAL A 26 -6.04 -12.39 -0.29
N HIS A 27 -5.44 -12.75 0.85
CA HIS A 27 -5.29 -11.86 2.01
C HIS A 27 -3.79 -11.72 2.32
N LEU A 28 -3.33 -10.49 2.51
CA LEU A 28 -1.94 -10.17 2.83
C LEU A 28 -1.86 -9.70 4.29
N VAL A 29 -1.10 -10.40 5.12
CA VAL A 29 -0.78 -9.97 6.48
C VAL A 29 0.62 -9.38 6.48
N LEU A 30 0.73 -8.12 6.90
CA LEU A 30 2.00 -7.41 7.01
C LEU A 30 2.36 -7.20 8.48
N HIS A 31 3.58 -7.57 8.87
CA HIS A 31 4.13 -7.14 10.14
C HIS A 31 4.60 -5.68 10.02
N ALA A 32 3.78 -4.76 10.51
CA ALA A 32 4.02 -3.32 10.42
C ALA A 32 3.53 -2.62 11.70
N PRO A 33 4.13 -1.47 12.08
CA PRO A 33 3.63 -0.66 13.17
C PRO A 33 2.29 0.01 12.83
N GLN A 34 1.63 0.53 13.86
CA GLN A 34 0.42 1.35 13.69
C GLN A 34 0.73 2.59 12.86
N GLY A 35 -0.13 2.89 11.88
CA GLY A 35 0.00 4.05 10.98
C GLY A 35 0.33 3.67 9.53
N ASP A 36 0.98 2.52 9.30
CA ASP A 36 1.31 2.05 7.95
C ASP A 36 0.06 1.70 7.10
N THR A 37 -1.12 1.66 7.72
CA THR A 37 -2.43 1.54 7.06
C THR A 37 -2.78 2.73 6.17
N TYR A 38 -2.00 3.83 6.18
CA TYR A 38 -2.16 4.92 5.20
C TYR A 38 -2.11 4.41 3.75
N ALA A 39 -1.39 3.31 3.49
CA ALA A 39 -1.30 2.69 2.17
C ALA A 39 -2.67 2.27 1.61
N ASP A 40 -3.66 2.00 2.47
CA ASP A 40 -5.02 1.64 2.06
C ASP A 40 -5.73 2.81 1.35
N LEU A 41 -5.38 4.05 1.69
CA LEU A 41 -5.94 5.25 1.05
C LEU A 41 -5.54 5.35 -0.43
N LEU A 42 -4.40 4.77 -0.83
CA LEU A 42 -4.00 4.71 -2.24
C LEU A 42 -5.02 3.90 -3.05
N PHE A 43 -5.61 2.86 -2.49
CA PHE A 43 -6.55 1.99 -3.20
C PHE A 43 -7.99 2.47 -3.07
N THR A 44 -8.38 2.93 -1.88
CA THR A 44 -9.75 3.38 -1.61
C THR A 44 -10.04 4.77 -2.17
N MET A 45 -9.06 5.67 -2.20
CA MET A 45 -9.28 7.07 -2.62
C MET A 45 -8.73 7.38 -4.01
N ILE A 46 -7.51 6.92 -4.33
CA ILE A 46 -6.90 7.20 -5.64
C ILE A 46 -7.41 6.20 -6.68
N GLU A 47 -7.27 4.89 -6.41
CA GLU A 47 -7.79 3.87 -7.34
C GLU A 47 -9.32 3.72 -7.25
N ARG A 48 -9.94 4.24 -6.19
CA ARG A 48 -11.39 4.20 -5.94
C ARG A 48 -11.97 2.80 -6.02
N ARG A 49 -11.22 1.80 -5.56
CA ARG A 49 -11.69 0.43 -5.51
C ARG A 49 -12.76 0.29 -4.44
N ASN A 50 -13.96 -0.09 -4.88
CA ASN A 50 -15.12 -0.24 -4.02
C ASN A 50 -15.24 -1.68 -3.50
N HIS A 51 -14.16 -2.19 -2.91
CA HIS A 51 -14.15 -3.49 -2.23
C HIS A 51 -14.28 -3.24 -0.73
N ARG A 52 -15.44 -3.64 -0.18
CA ARG A 52 -15.67 -3.79 1.25
C ARG A 52 -15.50 -5.25 1.64
#